data_AF-A0A3E0QRZ1-F1
#
_entry.id   AF-A0A3E0QRZ1-F1
#
_cell.length_a   1.000
_cell.length_b   1.000
_cell.length_c   1.000
_cell.angle_alpha   90.00
_cell.angle_beta   90.00
_cell.angle_gamma   90.00
#
_symmetry.space_group_name_H-M   'P 1'
#
loop_
_entity.id
_entity.type
_entity.pdbx_description
1 polymer ?
#
loop_
_entity_poly.entity_id
_entity_poly.type
_entity_poly.pdbx_seq_one_letter_code
_entity_poly.pdbx_strand_id
1 'polypeptide(L)'
;MNHIKDHRGTYTVVVDNQSYTFDVEHPHYIGLVECVKSGDVEEFNELINAGIAIENWSEGKFRFENGVLYYVDEQVHSSITSRIIQMIREGFDYQPILNFLERLYQNPSFRAINELYTFLSHKFLPITPEGYFLAYKAVRPDFKDKHSGTIDNSVGQTPTMPRFRVDDNCDVGCSQGLHVGAIDYVKSYGSPGDTVVICKVDPADVVSVPLDSEHQKVRCCKYEVVAEYAEDLLPAVVDEYDEEDPESWSDDDTYHDDPTMDKRYF
;
A
#
# COMPACT_ATOMS: atom_id res chain seq x y z
N MET A 1 -12.01 9.32 31.56
CA MET A 1 -12.93 8.42 30.85
C MET A 1 -13.38 7.30 31.76
N ASN A 2 -14.66 6.94 31.72
CA ASN A 2 -15.14 5.75 32.42
C ASN A 2 -15.00 4.54 31.49
N HIS A 3 -14.49 3.40 31.98
CA HIS A 3 -14.29 2.21 31.15
C HIS A 3 -14.46 0.91 31.93
N ILE A 4 -14.75 -0.17 31.20
CA ILE A 4 -14.70 -1.56 31.67
C ILE A 4 -13.90 -2.38 30.68
N LYS A 5 -13.17 -3.39 31.19
CA LYS A 5 -12.48 -4.41 30.39
C LYS A 5 -13.00 -5.78 30.78
N ASP A 6 -13.34 -6.60 29.79
CA ASP A 6 -13.75 -7.98 30.04
C ASP A 6 -12.57 -8.96 30.05
N HIS A 7 -12.85 -10.24 30.35
CA HIS A 7 -11.86 -11.32 30.37
C HIS A 7 -11.21 -11.65 29.01
N ARG A 8 -11.80 -11.23 27.89
CA ARG A 8 -11.31 -11.47 26.52
C ARG A 8 -10.46 -10.30 26.00
N GLY A 9 -10.31 -9.25 26.79
CA GLY A 9 -9.59 -8.05 26.36
C GLY A 9 -10.46 -7.04 25.63
N THR A 10 -11.78 -7.20 25.62
CA THR A 10 -12.69 -6.20 25.05
C THR A 10 -12.90 -5.05 26.03
N TYR A 11 -12.72 -3.82 25.54
CA TYR A 11 -12.97 -2.59 26.29
C TYR A 11 -14.32 -2.01 25.90
N THR A 12 -15.06 -1.50 26.89
CA THR A 12 -16.16 -0.57 26.67
C THR A 12 -15.86 0.73 27.41
N VAL A 13 -15.82 1.83 26.68
CA VAL A 13 -15.39 3.14 27.16
C VAL A 13 -16.51 4.15 26.94
N VAL A 14 -16.80 4.97 27.95
CA VAL A 14 -17.78 6.06 27.86
C VAL A 14 -17.05 7.40 27.84
N VAL A 15 -17.24 8.12 26.73
CA VAL A 15 -16.63 9.42 26.42
C VAL A 15 -17.73 10.32 25.85
N ASP A 16 -17.84 11.56 26.32
CA ASP A 16 -18.82 12.55 25.83
C ASP A 16 -20.28 12.03 25.79
N ASN A 17 -20.69 11.28 26.82
CA ASN A 17 -21.99 10.60 26.93
C ASN A 17 -22.29 9.53 25.85
N GLN A 18 -21.29 9.11 25.08
CA GLN A 18 -21.39 8.02 24.11
C GLN A 18 -20.54 6.83 24.56
N SER A 19 -21.03 5.60 24.31
CA SER A 19 -20.29 4.37 24.59
C SER A 19 -19.62 3.84 23.33
N TYR A 20 -18.35 3.51 23.43
CA TYR A 20 -17.55 2.87 22.39
C TYR A 20 -17.07 1.50 22.88
N THR A 21 -17.02 0.52 21.99
CA THR A 21 -16.51 -0.82 22.29
C THR A 21 -15.45 -1.19 21.26
N PHE A 22 -14.32 -1.71 21.72
CA PHE A 22 -13.24 -2.21 20.87
C PHE A 22 -12.58 -3.42 21.53
N ASP A 23 -12.06 -4.34 20.72
CA ASP A 23 -11.39 -5.55 21.18
C ASP A 23 -9.95 -5.61 20.68
N VAL A 24 -9.28 -6.72 20.99
CA VAL A 24 -7.87 -6.97 20.65
C VAL A 24 -7.59 -6.96 19.14
N GLU A 25 -8.62 -7.11 18.30
CA GLU A 25 -8.49 -7.08 16.84
C GLU A 25 -8.62 -5.66 16.28
N HIS A 26 -8.97 -4.67 17.11
CA HIS A 26 -9.04 -3.27 16.68
C HIS A 26 -7.65 -2.78 16.23
N PRO A 27 -7.50 -2.12 15.06
CA PRO A 27 -6.20 -1.68 14.54
C PRO A 27 -5.42 -0.76 15.49
N HIS A 28 -6.15 -0.01 16.31
CA HIS A 28 -5.61 0.88 17.33
C HIS A 28 -5.73 0.31 18.75
N TYR A 29 -5.89 -0.99 18.95
CA TYR A 29 -6.14 -1.58 20.27
C TYR A 29 -5.14 -1.11 21.34
N ILE A 30 -3.84 -1.16 21.05
CA ILE A 30 -2.80 -0.73 22.00
C ILE A 30 -2.93 0.77 22.31
N GLY A 31 -3.05 1.61 21.27
CA GLY A 31 -3.19 3.06 21.44
C GLY A 31 -4.46 3.44 22.20
N LEU A 32 -5.59 2.81 21.88
CA LEU A 32 -6.85 2.99 22.61
C LEU A 32 -6.72 2.58 24.08
N VAL A 33 -6.02 1.48 24.37
CA VAL A 33 -5.73 1.07 25.76
C VAL A 33 -4.85 2.10 26.46
N GLU A 34 -3.87 2.70 25.77
CA GLU A 34 -3.03 3.77 26.31
C GLU A 34 -3.84 5.04 26.58
N CYS A 35 -4.69 5.49 25.65
CA CYS A 35 -5.59 6.62 25.86
C CYS A 35 -6.55 6.39 27.03
N VAL A 36 -7.07 5.16 27.17
CA VAL A 36 -7.90 4.78 28.32
C VAL A 36 -7.13 4.88 29.64
N LYS A 37 -5.84 4.50 29.64
CA LYS A 37 -4.96 4.58 30.82
C LYS A 37 -4.53 6.00 31.14
N SER A 38 -4.14 6.79 30.14
CA SER A 38 -3.65 8.17 30.28
C SER A 38 -4.79 9.17 30.49
N GLY A 39 -6.01 8.80 30.09
CA GLY A 39 -7.17 9.69 30.11
C GLY A 39 -7.21 10.65 28.92
N ASP A 40 -6.45 10.40 27.85
CA ASP A 40 -6.37 11.24 26.67
C ASP A 40 -7.62 11.08 25.77
N VAL A 41 -8.59 11.96 25.96
CA VAL A 41 -9.89 11.91 25.28
C VAL A 41 -9.77 12.29 23.80
N GLU A 42 -8.86 13.20 23.46
CA GLU A 42 -8.70 13.71 22.10
C GLU A 42 -8.12 12.61 21.22
N GLU A 43 -6.99 12.03 21.62
CA GLU A 43 -6.37 10.89 20.94
C GLU A 43 -7.29 9.65 20.94
N PHE A 44 -8.01 9.39 22.04
CA PHE A 44 -9.00 8.30 22.08
C PHE A 44 -10.04 8.45 20.98
N ASN A 45 -10.59 9.66 20.84
CA ASN A 45 -11.60 9.97 19.83
C ASN A 45 -11.00 9.85 18.42
N GLU A 46 -9.75 10.24 18.19
CA GLU A 46 -9.10 10.05 16.88
C GLU A 46 -8.93 8.56 16.54
N LEU A 47 -8.37 7.78 17.45
CA LEU A 47 -8.08 6.36 17.25
C LEU A 47 -9.34 5.48 17.16
N ILE A 48 -10.37 5.77 17.96
CA ILE A 48 -11.62 4.98 17.95
C ILE A 48 -12.44 5.32 16.71
N ASN A 49 -12.37 6.59 16.29
CA ASN A 49 -13.03 7.02 15.08
C ASN A 49 -12.23 6.69 13.83
N ALA A 50 -10.94 6.31 13.90
CA ALA A 50 -10.19 5.85 12.74
C ALA A 50 -10.79 4.55 12.15
N GLY A 51 -11.16 3.59 12.99
CA GLY A 51 -11.88 2.38 12.56
C GLY A 51 -13.25 2.70 11.96
N ILE A 52 -13.98 3.63 12.60
CA ILE A 52 -15.28 4.15 12.15
C ILE A 52 -15.13 5.00 10.87
N ALA A 53 -14.01 5.71 10.70
CA ALA A 53 -13.70 6.51 9.52
C ALA A 53 -13.53 5.59 8.34
N ILE A 54 -12.89 4.43 8.51
CA ILE A 54 -12.78 3.41 7.45
C ILE A 54 -14.16 2.81 7.07
N GLU A 55 -15.12 2.74 8.00
CA GLU A 55 -16.47 2.27 7.69
C GLU A 55 -17.39 3.37 7.10
N ASN A 56 -17.18 4.65 7.46
CA ASN A 56 -18.09 5.75 7.11
C ASN A 56 -17.73 6.57 5.85
N TRP A 57 -16.53 6.41 5.29
CA TRP A 57 -15.99 7.22 4.18
C TRP A 57 -16.13 6.64 2.76
N SER A 58 -16.48 5.36 2.57
CA SER A 58 -16.36 4.71 1.26
C SER A 58 -17.60 4.84 0.35
N GLU A 59 -18.63 5.57 0.79
CA GLU A 59 -20.00 5.49 0.23
C GLU A 59 -20.49 4.02 0.09
N GLY A 60 -19.94 3.10 0.91
CA GLY A 60 -20.27 1.67 0.89
C GLY A 60 -19.48 0.82 -0.11
N LYS A 61 -18.46 1.34 -0.80
CA LYS A 61 -17.65 0.55 -1.75
C LYS A 61 -16.60 -0.34 -1.07
N PHE A 62 -16.09 0.12 0.07
CA PHE A 62 -15.13 -0.62 0.89
C PHE A 62 -15.73 -0.95 2.24
N ARG A 63 -15.42 -2.14 2.73
CA ARG A 63 -15.84 -2.67 4.02
C ARG A 63 -14.61 -3.10 4.80
N PHE A 64 -14.51 -2.74 6.06
CA PHE A 64 -13.39 -3.10 6.91
C PHE A 64 -13.89 -3.94 8.08
N GLU A 65 -13.42 -5.18 8.17
CA GLU A 65 -13.84 -6.12 9.21
C GLU A 65 -12.66 -6.96 9.66
N ASN A 66 -12.51 -7.13 10.98
CA ASN A 66 -11.47 -7.95 11.61
C ASN A 66 -10.05 -7.63 11.09
N GLY A 67 -9.73 -6.34 10.94
CA GLY A 67 -8.42 -5.89 10.47
C GLY A 67 -8.20 -6.01 8.96
N VAL A 68 -9.20 -6.42 8.19
CA VAL A 68 -9.09 -6.69 6.76
C VAL A 68 -10.00 -5.74 5.96
N LEU A 69 -9.45 -5.15 4.90
CA LEU A 69 -10.21 -4.34 3.96
C LEU A 69 -10.77 -5.23 2.83
N TYR A 70 -12.01 -4.98 2.46
CA TYR A 70 -12.71 -5.64 1.37
C TYR A 70 -13.23 -4.60 0.38
N TYR A 71 -13.19 -4.92 -0.91
CA TYR A 71 -13.85 -4.17 -1.97
C TYR A 71 -14.92 -5.05 -2.61
N VAL A 72 -16.18 -4.65 -2.51
CA VAL A 72 -17.33 -5.55 -2.79
C VAL A 72 -17.21 -6.81 -1.90
N ASP A 73 -16.87 -7.97 -2.47
CA ASP A 73 -16.68 -9.24 -1.77
C ASP A 73 -15.22 -9.75 -1.83
N GLU A 74 -14.33 -9.01 -2.50
CA GLU A 74 -12.93 -9.39 -2.65
C GLU A 74 -12.07 -8.80 -1.54
N GLN A 75 -11.24 -9.65 -0.94
CA GLN A 75 -10.27 -9.23 0.05
C GLN A 75 -9.18 -8.38 -0.61
N VAL A 76 -8.97 -7.16 -0.11
CA VAL A 76 -7.83 -6.34 -0.50
C VAL A 76 -6.56 -6.98 0.06
N HIS A 77 -5.49 -6.99 -0.74
CA HIS A 77 -4.21 -7.55 -0.32
C HIS A 77 -3.75 -6.96 1.03
N SER A 78 -3.24 -7.81 1.92
CA SER A 78 -2.91 -7.44 3.30
C SER A 78 -1.89 -6.31 3.37
N SER A 79 -0.87 -6.30 2.51
CA SER A 79 0.13 -5.22 2.47
C SER A 79 -0.49 -3.84 2.23
N ILE A 80 -1.49 -3.74 1.35
CA ILE A 80 -2.18 -2.48 1.07
C ILE A 80 -3.09 -2.11 2.24
N THR A 81 -3.77 -3.09 2.83
CA THR A 81 -4.60 -2.88 4.03
C THR A 81 -3.76 -2.32 5.17
N SER A 82 -2.63 -2.96 5.50
CA SER A 82 -1.70 -2.52 6.53
C SER A 82 -1.19 -1.10 6.28
N ARG A 83 -0.92 -0.77 5.02
CA ARG A 83 -0.48 0.57 4.64
C ARG A 83 -1.55 1.64 4.84
N ILE A 84 -2.79 1.36 4.43
CA ILE A 84 -3.90 2.30 4.67
C ILE A 84 -4.08 2.53 6.17
N ILE A 85 -4.03 1.47 6.97
CA ILE A 85 -4.09 1.56 8.44
C ILE A 85 -2.94 2.44 8.96
N GLN A 86 -1.72 2.23 8.48
CA GLN A 86 -0.56 3.03 8.90
C GLN A 86 -0.72 4.51 8.53
N MET A 87 -1.15 4.82 7.31
CA MET A 87 -1.38 6.20 6.90
C MET A 87 -2.42 6.89 7.79
N ILE A 88 -3.47 6.17 8.18
CA ILE A 88 -4.47 6.68 9.12
C ILE A 88 -3.85 6.92 10.50
N ARG A 89 -3.03 5.97 11.01
CA ARG A 89 -2.31 6.09 12.29
C ARG A 89 -1.38 7.31 12.32
N GLU A 90 -0.79 7.65 11.19
CA GLU A 90 0.17 8.76 11.06
C GLU A 90 -0.49 10.07 10.64
N GLY A 91 -1.82 10.09 10.45
CA GLY A 91 -2.58 11.28 10.04
C GLY A 91 -2.38 11.68 8.57
N PHE A 92 -1.89 10.78 7.72
CA PHE A 92 -1.74 11.00 6.28
C PHE A 92 -3.05 10.82 5.51
N ASP A 93 -3.16 11.52 4.38
CA ASP A 93 -4.29 11.38 3.47
C ASP A 93 -4.24 10.03 2.73
N TYR A 94 -5.21 9.19 3.05
CA TYR A 94 -5.35 7.80 2.64
C TYR A 94 -6.32 7.64 1.45
N GLN A 95 -7.05 8.70 1.08
CA GLN A 95 -7.97 8.74 -0.07
C GLN A 95 -7.32 8.36 -1.41
N PRO A 96 -6.07 8.80 -1.73
CA PRO A 96 -5.43 8.44 -2.99
C PRO A 96 -5.30 6.91 -3.17
N ILE A 97 -5.01 6.18 -2.09
CA ILE A 97 -4.88 4.71 -2.15
C ILE A 97 -6.23 4.03 -2.40
N LEU A 98 -7.33 4.51 -1.80
CA LEU A 98 -8.64 3.96 -2.14
C LEU A 98 -9.03 4.22 -3.58
N ASN A 99 -8.81 5.45 -4.06
CA ASN A 99 -9.09 5.79 -5.44
C ASN A 99 -8.27 4.89 -6.39
N PHE A 100 -7.01 4.61 -6.02
CA PHE A 100 -6.19 3.64 -6.74
C PHE A 100 -6.81 2.23 -6.73
N LEU A 101 -7.27 1.74 -5.59
CA LEU A 101 -7.92 0.43 -5.48
C LEU A 101 -9.19 0.35 -6.34
N GLU A 102 -10.04 1.38 -6.31
CA GLU A 102 -11.25 1.42 -7.15
C GLU A 102 -10.91 1.28 -8.63
N ARG A 103 -9.88 1.99 -9.10
CA ARG A 103 -9.40 1.89 -10.48
C ARG A 103 -8.77 0.55 -10.78
N LEU A 104 -7.97 0.01 -9.86
CA LEU A 104 -7.34 -1.31 -10.00
C LEU A 104 -8.40 -2.39 -10.20
N TYR A 105 -9.50 -2.35 -9.45
CA TYR A 105 -10.59 -3.32 -9.60
C TYR A 105 -11.44 -3.12 -10.87
N GLN A 106 -11.25 -2.03 -11.63
CA GLN A 106 -11.76 -1.91 -13.00
C GLN A 106 -10.89 -2.65 -14.04
N ASN A 107 -9.72 -3.15 -13.64
CA ASN A 107 -8.86 -3.90 -14.53
C ASN A 107 -9.51 -5.25 -14.90
N PRO A 108 -9.70 -5.57 -16.19
CA PRO A 108 -10.37 -6.81 -16.60
C PRO A 108 -9.52 -8.07 -16.36
N SER A 109 -8.26 -7.93 -15.94
CA SER A 109 -7.34 -9.06 -15.72
C SER A 109 -7.12 -9.28 -14.22
N PHE A 110 -7.70 -10.36 -13.69
CA PHE A 110 -7.43 -10.82 -12.32
C PHE A 110 -5.93 -11.02 -12.07
N ARG A 111 -5.20 -11.50 -13.07
CA ARG A 111 -3.73 -11.65 -12.99
C ARG A 111 -3.06 -10.29 -12.80
N ALA A 112 -3.39 -9.30 -13.64
CA ALA A 112 -2.78 -7.97 -13.56
C ALA A 112 -3.08 -7.29 -12.21
N ILE A 113 -4.27 -7.51 -11.64
CA ILE A 113 -4.64 -7.03 -10.30
C ILE A 113 -3.65 -7.58 -9.26
N ASN A 114 -3.47 -8.90 -9.23
CA ASN A 114 -2.58 -9.55 -8.26
C ASN A 114 -1.11 -9.17 -8.46
N GLU A 115 -0.65 -9.12 -9.71
CA GLU A 115 0.72 -8.73 -10.05
C GLU A 115 1.04 -7.28 -9.64
N LEU A 116 0.07 -6.37 -9.77
CA LEU A 116 0.27 -4.97 -9.39
C LEU A 116 0.34 -4.77 -7.87
N TYR A 117 -0.29 -5.63 -7.07
CA TYR A 117 -0.09 -5.62 -5.61
C TYR A 117 1.37 -5.91 -5.25
N THR A 118 1.99 -6.91 -5.87
CA THR A 118 3.41 -7.22 -5.67
C THR A 118 4.30 -6.06 -6.13
N PHE A 119 3.98 -5.46 -7.27
CA PHE A 119 4.72 -4.28 -7.74
C PHE A 119 4.71 -3.14 -6.71
N LEU A 120 3.55 -2.85 -6.11
CA LEU A 120 3.38 -1.79 -5.12
C LEU A 120 3.99 -2.11 -3.75
N SER A 121 4.00 -3.38 -3.32
CA SER A 121 4.64 -3.73 -2.04
C SER A 121 6.15 -3.60 -2.10
N HIS A 122 6.76 -3.75 -3.28
CA HIS A 122 8.21 -3.63 -3.45
C HIS A 122 8.68 -2.20 -3.75
N LYS A 123 7.78 -1.34 -4.26
CA LYS A 123 8.14 -0.01 -4.76
C LYS A 123 7.08 1.03 -4.39
N PHE A 124 7.55 2.07 -3.74
CA PHE A 124 6.78 3.25 -3.41
C PHE A 124 6.60 4.14 -4.64
N LEU A 125 5.60 3.84 -5.48
CA LEU A 125 5.20 4.78 -6.52
C LEU A 125 4.25 5.84 -5.95
N PRO A 126 4.48 7.14 -6.25
CA PRO A 126 3.51 8.18 -5.91
C PRO A 126 2.16 7.90 -6.54
N ILE A 127 1.10 7.94 -5.73
CA ILE A 127 -0.29 7.81 -6.17
C ILE A 127 -0.91 9.22 -6.20
N THR A 128 -1.57 9.57 -7.30
CA THR A 128 -2.24 10.86 -7.45
C THR A 128 -3.56 10.88 -6.69
N PRO A 129 -4.12 12.06 -6.37
CA PRO A 129 -5.41 12.15 -5.68
C PRO A 129 -6.54 11.37 -6.36
N GLU A 130 -6.50 11.23 -7.69
CA GLU A 130 -7.51 10.52 -8.47
C GLU A 130 -7.27 9.01 -8.61
N GLY A 131 -6.22 8.46 -7.97
CA GLY A 131 -5.93 7.03 -7.95
C GLY A 131 -5.06 6.52 -9.11
N TYR A 132 -4.39 7.41 -9.84
CA TYR A 132 -3.35 6.99 -10.80
C TYR A 132 -2.03 6.79 -10.08
N PHE A 133 -1.13 5.97 -10.63
CA PHE A 133 0.25 5.91 -10.14
C PHE A 133 1.20 6.60 -11.12
N LEU A 134 2.26 7.20 -10.58
CA LEU A 134 3.33 7.82 -11.37
C LEU A 134 4.48 6.84 -11.56
N ALA A 135 4.82 6.59 -12.82
CA ALA A 135 5.96 5.77 -13.23
C ALA A 135 6.86 6.57 -14.17
N TYR A 136 7.99 5.99 -14.55
CA TYR A 136 9.02 6.66 -15.31
C TYR A 136 9.26 5.95 -16.64
N LYS A 137 9.78 6.71 -17.61
CA LYS A 137 10.22 6.16 -18.90
C LYS A 137 11.41 6.95 -19.45
N ALA A 138 12.49 6.25 -19.83
CA ALA A 138 13.56 6.86 -20.61
C ALA A 138 13.17 6.84 -22.09
N VAL A 139 13.34 7.99 -22.74
CA VAL A 139 13.03 8.26 -24.13
C VAL A 139 14.21 8.95 -24.79
N ARG A 140 14.25 8.90 -26.12
CA ARG A 140 15.31 9.55 -26.91
C ARG A 140 15.26 11.08 -26.72
N PRO A 141 16.32 11.81 -27.11
CA PRO A 141 16.34 13.28 -27.05
C PRO A 141 15.18 13.97 -27.81
N ASP A 142 14.58 13.28 -28.78
CA ASP A 142 13.42 13.74 -29.56
C ASP A 142 12.07 13.25 -28.99
N PHE A 143 12.06 12.78 -27.73
CA PHE A 143 10.92 12.21 -27.02
C PHE A 143 10.33 10.93 -27.62
N LYS A 144 10.96 10.34 -28.64
CA LYS A 144 10.51 9.04 -29.16
C LYS A 144 10.91 7.89 -28.25
N ASP A 145 10.11 6.84 -28.23
CA ASP A 145 10.44 5.63 -27.46
C ASP A 145 11.76 4.99 -27.94
N LYS A 146 12.52 4.40 -27.01
CA LYS A 146 13.84 3.84 -27.33
C LYS A 146 13.80 2.70 -28.35
N HIS A 147 12.78 1.84 -28.26
CA HIS A 147 12.73 0.59 -29.03
C HIS A 147 12.33 0.82 -30.49
N SER A 148 11.16 1.38 -30.74
CA SER A 148 10.64 1.58 -32.10
C SER A 148 11.05 2.93 -32.69
N GLY A 149 11.24 3.96 -31.86
CA GLY A 149 11.47 5.33 -32.31
C GLY A 149 10.25 5.96 -32.98
N THR A 150 9.03 5.46 -32.69
CA THR A 150 7.80 5.88 -33.38
C THR A 150 6.78 6.51 -32.45
N ILE A 151 6.77 6.12 -31.17
CA ILE A 151 5.79 6.58 -30.18
C ILE A 151 6.30 7.90 -29.59
N ASP A 152 5.47 8.94 -29.66
CA ASP A 152 5.76 10.24 -29.07
C ASP A 152 5.49 10.24 -27.57
N ASN A 153 6.47 10.70 -26.78
CA ASN A 153 6.38 10.82 -25.34
C ASN A 153 6.67 12.26 -24.88
N SER A 154 6.41 13.25 -25.73
CA SER A 154 6.40 14.64 -25.32
C SER A 154 5.35 14.86 -24.22
N VAL A 155 5.57 15.82 -23.32
CA VAL A 155 4.60 16.14 -22.26
C VAL A 155 3.21 16.45 -22.85
N GLY A 156 2.16 15.91 -22.24
CA GLY A 156 0.77 15.98 -22.70
C GLY A 156 0.38 14.89 -23.69
N GLN A 157 1.31 14.07 -24.19
CA GLN A 157 0.97 12.94 -25.04
C GLN A 157 0.37 11.78 -24.23
N THR A 158 -0.54 11.04 -24.85
CA THR A 158 -1.16 9.84 -24.25
C THR A 158 -0.96 8.62 -25.14
N PRO A 159 0.24 8.01 -25.15
CA PRO A 159 0.47 6.77 -25.87
C PRO A 159 -0.57 5.70 -25.50
N THR A 160 -1.15 5.06 -26.51
CA THR A 160 -2.15 4.03 -26.34
C THR A 160 -2.03 2.96 -27.41
N MET A 161 -2.41 1.73 -27.06
CA MET A 161 -2.57 0.63 -28.00
C MET A 161 -3.72 -0.28 -27.56
N PRO A 162 -4.34 -1.05 -28.47
CA PRO A 162 -5.40 -1.97 -28.08
C PRO A 162 -4.89 -3.00 -27.07
N ARG A 163 -5.60 -3.16 -25.94
CA ARG A 163 -5.21 -4.06 -24.84
C ARG A 163 -4.93 -5.49 -25.29
N PHE A 164 -5.74 -6.04 -26.19
CA PHE A 164 -5.55 -7.40 -26.74
C PHE A 164 -4.25 -7.56 -27.55
N ARG A 165 -3.55 -6.47 -27.85
CA ARG A 165 -2.23 -6.47 -28.51
C ARG A 165 -1.08 -6.27 -27.52
N VAL A 166 -1.34 -6.23 -26.23
CA VAL A 166 -0.32 -6.20 -25.17
C VAL A 166 -0.15 -7.61 -24.65
N ASP A 167 1.09 -8.06 -24.52
CA ASP A 167 1.42 -9.38 -23.99
C ASP A 167 1.19 -9.41 -22.47
N ASP A 168 0.36 -10.35 -22.02
CA ASP A 168 -0.02 -10.57 -20.63
C ASP A 168 0.84 -11.65 -19.94
N ASN A 169 1.78 -12.28 -20.65
CA ASN A 169 2.68 -13.27 -20.08
C ASN A 169 3.84 -12.64 -19.30
N CYS A 170 3.71 -12.51 -17.98
CA CYS A 170 4.71 -11.93 -17.07
C CYS A 170 6.08 -12.64 -17.04
N ASP A 171 6.17 -13.87 -17.52
CA ASP A 171 7.44 -14.60 -17.68
C ASP A 171 8.30 -14.05 -18.83
N VAL A 172 7.69 -13.27 -19.75
CA VAL A 172 8.39 -12.64 -20.87
C VAL A 172 8.69 -11.19 -20.52
N GLY A 173 9.98 -10.93 -20.30
CA GLY A 173 10.45 -9.62 -19.88
C GLY A 173 10.26 -8.49 -20.89
N CYS A 174 10.77 -8.67 -22.10
CA CYS A 174 10.66 -7.68 -23.18
C CYS A 174 9.72 -8.21 -24.26
N SER A 175 8.48 -7.73 -24.27
CA SER A 175 7.48 -8.16 -25.25
C SER A 175 6.63 -6.99 -25.74
N GLN A 176 5.56 -7.27 -26.49
CA GLN A 176 4.70 -6.24 -27.04
C GLN A 176 3.89 -5.54 -25.94
N GLY A 177 4.04 -4.22 -25.82
CA GLY A 177 3.35 -3.42 -24.82
C GLY A 177 3.96 -2.04 -24.62
N LEU A 178 3.20 -1.16 -23.98
CA LEU A 178 3.73 0.10 -23.49
C LEU A 178 4.40 -0.16 -22.13
N HIS A 179 5.69 0.20 -22.04
CA HIS A 179 6.49 -0.03 -20.84
C HIS A 179 6.78 1.27 -20.11
N VAL A 180 6.55 1.24 -18.80
CA VAL A 180 6.99 2.22 -17.82
C VAL A 180 7.51 1.46 -16.59
N GLY A 181 8.18 2.12 -15.66
CA GLY A 181 8.61 1.44 -14.44
C GLY A 181 9.12 2.38 -13.37
N ALA A 182 9.67 1.81 -12.30
CA ALA A 182 10.33 2.57 -11.24
C ALA A 182 11.56 3.30 -11.79
N ILE A 183 11.99 4.36 -11.09
CA ILE A 183 13.11 5.19 -11.55
C ILE A 183 14.41 4.40 -11.70
N ASP A 184 14.67 3.44 -10.82
CA ASP A 184 15.88 2.61 -10.86
C ASP A 184 15.90 1.70 -12.09
N TYR A 185 14.77 1.08 -12.41
CA TYR A 185 14.60 0.34 -13.65
C TYR A 185 14.86 1.24 -14.87
N VAL A 186 14.32 2.45 -14.89
CA VAL A 186 14.55 3.39 -16.00
C VAL A 186 16.02 3.79 -16.13
N LYS A 187 16.70 4.05 -15.02
CA LYS A 187 18.13 4.35 -14.99
C LYS A 187 18.97 3.16 -15.50
N SER A 188 18.53 1.92 -15.30
CA SER A 188 19.27 0.73 -15.74
C SER A 188 19.36 0.58 -17.27
N TYR A 189 18.36 1.06 -18.02
CA TYR A 189 18.34 0.98 -19.48
C TYR A 189 18.45 2.33 -20.19
N GLY A 190 18.33 3.44 -19.45
CA GLY A 190 18.59 4.79 -19.95
C GLY A 190 20.03 4.93 -20.46
N SER A 191 20.26 5.86 -21.39
CA SER A 191 21.58 6.14 -21.94
C SER A 191 21.91 7.62 -21.78
N PRO A 192 23.20 8.01 -21.68
CA PRO A 192 23.58 9.42 -21.63
C PRO A 192 22.96 10.21 -22.80
N GLY A 193 22.27 11.30 -22.49
CA GLY A 193 21.57 12.14 -23.46
C GLY A 193 20.09 11.78 -23.66
N ASP A 194 19.62 10.63 -23.15
CA ASP A 194 18.18 10.34 -23.09
C ASP A 194 17.47 11.28 -22.11
N THR A 195 16.19 11.54 -22.38
CA THR A 195 15.29 12.25 -21.47
C THR A 195 14.50 11.24 -20.66
N VAL A 196 14.27 11.51 -19.38
CA VAL A 196 13.33 10.73 -18.57
C VAL A 196 12.04 11.51 -18.44
N VAL A 197 10.91 10.85 -18.66
CA VAL A 197 9.57 11.43 -18.51
C VAL A 197 8.78 10.72 -17.42
N ILE A 198 7.87 11.46 -16.79
CA ILE A 198 6.94 10.97 -15.79
C ILE A 198 5.62 10.62 -16.49
N CYS A 199 5.20 9.38 -16.30
CA CYS A 199 4.00 8.79 -16.88
C CYS A 199 2.96 8.57 -15.78
N LYS A 200 1.79 9.17 -15.93
CA LYS A 200 0.61 8.86 -15.13
C LYS A 200 -0.10 7.66 -15.73
N VAL A 201 -0.29 6.61 -14.95
CA VAL A 201 -0.84 5.33 -15.40
C VAL A 201 -2.08 4.97 -14.62
N ASP A 202 -3.11 4.55 -15.33
CA ASP A 202 -4.32 3.99 -14.74
C ASP A 202 -4.06 2.52 -14.38
N PRO A 203 -4.23 2.09 -13.12
CA PRO A 203 -4.10 0.68 -12.78
C PRO A 203 -5.09 -0.23 -13.56
N ALA A 204 -6.20 0.31 -14.08
CA ALA A 204 -7.08 -0.41 -14.99
C ALA A 204 -6.42 -0.76 -16.35
N ASP A 205 -5.47 0.07 -16.80
CA ASP A 205 -4.77 -0.07 -18.08
C ASP A 205 -3.51 -0.96 -17.99
N VAL A 206 -3.16 -1.44 -16.79
CA VAL A 206 -2.07 -2.41 -16.60
C VAL A 206 -2.45 -3.77 -17.16
N VAL A 207 -1.53 -4.42 -17.86
CA VAL A 207 -1.74 -5.73 -18.49
C VAL A 207 -0.91 -6.82 -17.81
N SER A 208 0.33 -6.51 -17.43
CA SER A 208 1.17 -7.40 -16.63
C SER A 208 2.35 -6.68 -15.99
N VAL A 209 2.92 -7.29 -14.96
CA VAL A 209 4.16 -6.88 -14.29
C VAL A 209 5.23 -7.95 -14.54
N PRO A 210 6.17 -7.72 -15.48
CA PRO A 210 7.18 -8.73 -15.81
C PRO A 210 8.14 -9.04 -14.65
N LEU A 211 8.54 -10.30 -14.56
CA LEU A 211 9.37 -10.84 -13.46
C LEU A 211 10.88 -10.55 -13.63
N ASP A 212 11.33 -10.25 -14.85
CA ASP A 212 12.74 -10.10 -15.22
C ASP A 212 13.44 -8.84 -14.69
N SER A 213 12.69 -7.99 -13.98
CA SER A 213 13.19 -6.72 -13.46
C SER A 213 12.83 -6.53 -11.99
N GLU A 214 12.76 -7.60 -11.19
CA GLU A 214 12.41 -7.54 -9.76
C GLU A 214 11.10 -6.77 -9.51
N HIS A 215 10.11 -6.96 -10.39
CA HIS A 215 8.84 -6.23 -10.35
C HIS A 215 9.00 -4.69 -10.42
N GLN A 216 9.99 -4.18 -11.16
CA GLN A 216 10.19 -2.73 -11.33
C GLN A 216 9.65 -2.18 -12.66
N LYS A 217 9.03 -3.03 -13.48
CA LYS A 217 8.49 -2.67 -14.81
C LYS A 217 7.03 -3.06 -14.90
N VAL A 218 6.25 -2.21 -15.56
CA VAL A 218 4.84 -2.46 -15.86
C VAL A 218 4.63 -2.42 -17.36
N ARG A 219 3.88 -3.41 -17.87
CA ARG A 219 3.29 -3.38 -19.21
C ARG A 219 1.85 -2.90 -19.12
N CYS A 220 1.52 -1.87 -19.89
CA CYS A 220 0.18 -1.29 -19.94
C CYS A 220 -0.27 -1.09 -21.40
N CYS A 221 -1.56 -0.80 -21.57
CA CYS A 221 -2.13 -0.42 -22.87
C CYS A 221 -2.26 1.10 -23.07
N LYS A 222 -2.05 1.89 -22.01
CA LYS A 222 -2.15 3.36 -22.05
C LYS A 222 -1.39 4.00 -20.88
N TYR A 223 -0.80 5.18 -21.14
CA TYR A 223 -0.34 6.11 -20.11
C TYR A 223 -0.41 7.54 -20.63
N GLU A 224 -0.36 8.53 -19.73
CA GLU A 224 -0.24 9.95 -20.06
C GLU A 224 1.13 10.46 -19.61
N VAL A 225 1.86 11.16 -20.49
CA VAL A 225 3.10 11.83 -20.11
C VAL A 225 2.76 13.17 -19.48
N VAL A 226 3.05 13.33 -18.19
CA VAL A 226 2.61 14.50 -17.41
C VAL A 226 3.72 15.51 -17.16
N ALA A 227 4.99 15.07 -17.20
CA ALA A 227 6.13 15.94 -16.96
C ALA A 227 7.43 15.33 -17.49
N GLU A 228 8.43 16.18 -17.68
CA GLU A 228 9.83 15.75 -17.78
C GLU A 228 10.38 15.56 -16.37
N TYR A 229 11.20 14.52 -16.19
CA TYR A 229 11.91 14.29 -14.94
C TYR A 229 13.17 15.16 -14.92
N ALA A 230 13.03 16.35 -14.33
CA ALA A 230 14.13 17.15 -13.81
C ALA A 230 14.21 16.84 -12.30
N GLU A 231 15.34 16.36 -11.77
CA GLU A 231 15.51 16.06 -10.32
C GLU A 231 14.96 17.20 -9.42
N ASP A 232 14.32 17.02 -8.26
CA ASP A 232 14.01 15.86 -7.40
C ASP A 232 12.49 15.65 -7.29
N LEU A 233 11.99 14.43 -7.47
CA LEU A 233 10.73 14.04 -6.87
C LEU A 233 11.02 13.52 -5.47
N LEU A 234 10.41 14.13 -4.45
CA LEU A 234 10.46 13.63 -3.09
C LEU A 234 10.02 12.15 -3.10
N PRO A 235 10.71 11.26 -2.36
CA PRO A 235 10.21 9.90 -2.16
C PRO A 235 8.78 9.98 -1.61
N ALA A 236 7.93 9.00 -1.95
CA ALA A 236 6.63 8.90 -1.30
C ALA A 236 6.85 8.90 0.22
N VAL A 237 6.10 9.73 0.93
CA VAL A 237 6.20 9.86 2.39
C VAL A 237 5.61 8.62 3.05
N VAL A 238 6.32 7.51 2.98
CA VAL A 238 6.15 6.41 3.92
C VAL A 238 7.48 5.68 3.94
N ASP A 239 8.02 5.54 5.14
CA ASP A 239 9.30 4.89 5.37
C ASP A 239 9.26 3.46 4.80
N GLU A 240 10.37 3.04 4.20
CA GLU A 240 10.55 1.68 3.70
C GLU A 240 10.17 0.68 4.80
N TYR A 241 9.31 -0.27 4.47
CA TYR A 241 8.98 -1.36 5.38
C TYR A 241 10.25 -2.18 5.61
N ASP A 242 10.92 -1.96 6.74
CA ASP A 242 11.75 -2.99 7.33
C ASP A 242 10.80 -4.13 7.72
N GLU A 243 10.78 -5.19 6.90
CA GLU A 243 10.23 -6.48 7.31
C GLU A 243 11.10 -7.01 8.46
N GLU A 244 10.86 -6.52 9.68
CA GLU A 244 11.35 -7.21 10.88
C GLU A 244 10.57 -8.52 11.01
N ASP A 245 11.23 -9.59 10.60
CA ASP A 245 10.89 -10.99 10.80
C ASP A 245 10.41 -11.23 12.25
N PRO A 246 9.12 -11.54 12.50
CA PRO A 246 8.60 -11.75 13.84
C PRO A 246 8.89 -13.18 14.31
N GLU A 247 10.16 -13.58 14.36
CA GLU A 247 10.61 -14.90 14.82
C GLU A 247 11.78 -14.75 15.82
N SER A 248 11.45 -14.57 17.12
CA SER A 248 12.06 -15.30 18.25
C SER A 248 11.75 -14.65 19.60
N TRP A 249 10.50 -14.72 20.05
CA TRP A 249 10.25 -14.78 21.49
C TRP A 249 10.39 -16.25 21.91
N SER A 250 11.63 -16.64 22.22
CA SER A 250 11.85 -17.89 22.94
C SER A 250 11.29 -17.71 24.36
N ASP A 251 10.14 -18.35 24.63
CA ASP A 251 9.65 -18.59 25.97
C ASP A 251 10.70 -19.39 26.75
N ASP A 252 11.51 -18.72 27.56
CA ASP A 252 12.31 -19.34 28.63
C ASP A 252 11.82 -18.83 29.98
N ASP A 253 10.57 -19.15 30.30
CA ASP A 253 10.05 -19.10 31.67
C ASP A 253 10.42 -20.39 32.41
N THR A 254 11.70 -20.54 32.78
CA THR A 254 12.05 -21.49 33.83
C THR A 254 11.66 -20.93 35.19
N TYR A 255 10.48 -21.36 35.64
CA TYR A 255 10.02 -21.28 37.02
C TYR A 255 11.08 -21.83 38.00
N HIS A 256 11.72 -20.96 38.77
CA HIS A 256 12.40 -21.33 40.01
C HIS A 256 11.42 -21.24 41.17
N ASP A 257 10.82 -22.37 41.53
CA ASP A 257 10.11 -22.54 42.80
C ASP A 257 10.61 -23.84 43.45
N ASP A 258 11.53 -23.71 44.41
CA ASP A 258 12.01 -24.82 45.25
C ASP A 258 11.42 -24.67 46.67
N PRO A 259 10.40 -25.47 47.02
CA PRO A 259 9.96 -25.61 48.38
C PRO A 259 10.52 -26.93 48.95
N THR A 260 11.51 -26.86 49.84
CA THR A 260 11.52 -27.64 51.09
C THR A 260 12.75 -27.32 51.96
N MET A 261 12.55 -26.47 52.97
CA MET A 261 13.24 -26.63 54.24
C MET A 261 12.42 -27.55 55.13
N ASP A 262 12.94 -28.73 55.49
CA ASP A 262 12.74 -29.21 56.86
C ASP A 262 13.87 -30.12 57.40
N LYS A 263 14.44 -29.63 58.51
CA LYS A 263 14.97 -30.32 59.70
C LYS A 263 15.99 -31.46 59.56
N ARG A 264 17.21 -31.13 59.99
CA ARG A 264 17.84 -31.78 61.16
C ARG A 264 18.52 -30.73 62.02
N TYR A 265 18.05 -30.54 63.26
CA TYR A 265 18.82 -30.56 64.52
C TYR A 265 17.83 -30.29 65.68
N PHE A 266 17.70 -31.30 66.55
CA PHE A 266 17.11 -31.38 67.90
C PHE A 266 15.81 -30.64 68.23
#